data_AF-A0A381T138-F1
#
_entry.id   AF-A0A381T138-F1
#
_cell.length_a   1.000
_cell.length_b   1.000
_cell.length_c   1.000
_cell.angle_alpha   90.00
_cell.angle_beta   90.00
_cell.angle_gamma   90.00
#
_symmetry.space_group_name_H-M   'P 1'
#
loop_
_entity.id
_entity.type
_entity.pdbx_description
1 polymer ?
#
loop_
_entity_poly.entity_id
_entity_poly.type
_entity_poly.pdbx_seq_one_letter_code
_entity_poly.pdbx_strand_id
1 'polypeptide(L)'
;MHWSSHLDVLFTARKASMNTTARSLYTLLICLALASPIFGQNRRPLEIADLFELRTVGAPTISPNGAWVAYTVSGLDLDADRRDVDIYMSSLTDPTAEAVRLTSTEGSESNPRWSPDGRYLAFLSSREGNGSQVWLLDRRGGEAIRLTDYAGSVSSFSWSPDASKLAIIASEPDPNESNDSDVRKPIVITRLQFKRDGQGYLTDRHRHLHVFDVTTKNTQQVTDGPYDDSSPAWSPDGSLLAFVSNRTEEPDSNANTDIFLTEPRSDATIRKLTTSEGSDGSPSFSPDGTFITYVAGGNPSDIWYAPRYVAVIPVAGGNPIHLGAELDRNGSSPRVTPDGEHV
;
A
#
# COMPACT_ATOMS: atom_id res chain seq x y z
N MET A 1 4.91 -68.78 62.09
CA MET A 1 4.49 -67.61 62.88
C MET A 1 3.51 -66.82 62.02
N HIS A 2 2.33 -66.38 62.43
CA HIS A 2 1.40 -66.71 63.50
C HIS A 2 0.15 -65.90 63.07
N TRP A 3 -0.98 -66.57 62.80
CA TRP A 3 -2.38 -66.12 62.93
C TRP A 3 -2.94 -65.07 61.93
N SER A 4 -4.00 -65.39 61.15
CA SER A 4 -5.45 -65.49 61.49
C SER A 4 -6.08 -64.10 61.75
N SER A 5 -7.30 -63.73 61.37
CA SER A 5 -8.36 -64.16 60.45
C SER A 5 -9.57 -63.23 60.74
N HIS A 6 -10.57 -63.19 59.84
CA HIS A 6 -11.93 -62.60 60.02
C HIS A 6 -12.02 -61.07 59.75
N LEU A 7 -13.08 -60.50 59.13
CA LEU A 7 -14.46 -60.94 58.93
C LEU A 7 -14.96 -60.61 57.52
N ASP A 8 -15.69 -61.57 56.93
CA ASP A 8 -16.77 -61.31 55.98
C ASP A 8 -17.93 -60.59 56.68
N VAL A 9 -18.48 -59.56 56.04
CA VAL A 9 -19.86 -59.11 56.29
C VAL A 9 -20.60 -59.07 54.97
N LEU A 10 -21.54 -60.00 54.87
CA LEU A 10 -22.60 -60.10 53.87
C LEU A 10 -23.41 -58.80 53.80
N PHE A 11 -23.63 -58.28 52.60
CA PHE A 11 -24.85 -57.53 52.30
C PHE A 11 -25.54 -58.12 51.07
N THR A 12 -26.55 -58.93 51.35
CA THR A 12 -27.49 -59.47 50.38
C THR A 12 -28.63 -58.46 50.17
N ALA A 13 -28.90 -58.20 48.90
CA ALA A 13 -30.17 -57.77 48.30
C ALA A 13 -30.88 -56.50 48.84
N ARG A 14 -31.03 -55.52 47.95
CA ARG A 14 -32.36 -55.09 47.51
C ARG A 14 -32.30 -54.39 46.15
N LYS A 15 -32.87 -55.05 45.15
CA LYS A 15 -33.22 -54.46 43.85
C LYS A 15 -34.38 -53.50 44.13
N ALA A 16 -34.05 -52.25 44.46
CA ALA A 16 -35.04 -51.18 44.57
C ALA A 16 -35.37 -50.71 43.15
N SER A 17 -36.54 -51.13 42.68
CA SER A 17 -37.28 -50.48 41.62
C SER A 17 -37.42 -48.99 41.94
N MET A 18 -36.48 -48.18 41.44
CA MET A 18 -36.54 -46.73 41.56
C MET A 18 -37.11 -46.17 40.26
N ASN A 19 -38.40 -45.86 40.36
CA ASN A 19 -39.25 -45.07 39.49
C ASN A 19 -38.52 -44.29 38.39
N THR A 20 -38.85 -44.64 37.14
CA THR A 20 -38.42 -43.98 35.90
C THR A 20 -38.70 -42.47 35.90
N THR A 21 -39.60 -41.98 36.76
CA THR A 21 -39.93 -40.56 36.94
C THR A 21 -38.87 -39.76 37.71
N ALA A 22 -38.08 -40.38 38.60
CA ALA A 22 -37.07 -39.66 39.39
C ALA A 22 -35.75 -39.43 38.62
N ARG A 23 -35.42 -40.30 37.66
CA ARG A 23 -34.28 -40.09 36.74
C ARG A 23 -34.54 -38.97 35.74
N SER A 24 -35.76 -38.83 35.23
CA SER A 24 -36.11 -37.71 34.35
C SER A 24 -36.02 -36.34 35.02
N LEU A 25 -36.25 -36.25 36.33
CA LEU A 25 -36.20 -34.97 37.05
C LEU A 25 -34.76 -34.48 37.30
N TYR A 26 -33.82 -35.39 37.57
CA TYR A 26 -32.39 -35.04 37.74
C TYR A 26 -31.71 -34.73 36.40
N THR A 27 -32.07 -35.40 35.31
CA THR A 27 -31.54 -35.08 33.97
C THR A 27 -32.07 -33.74 33.46
N LEU A 28 -33.33 -33.38 33.79
CA LEU A 28 -33.90 -32.07 33.45
C LEU A 28 -33.21 -30.92 34.22
N LEU A 29 -32.84 -31.15 35.48
CA LEU A 29 -32.13 -30.17 36.33
C LEU A 29 -30.66 -29.98 35.91
N ILE A 30 -29.98 -31.02 35.41
CA ILE A 30 -28.61 -30.89 34.88
C ILE A 30 -28.60 -30.20 33.50
N CYS A 31 -29.62 -30.44 32.66
CA CYS A 31 -29.76 -29.71 31.39
C CYS A 31 -30.11 -28.22 31.60
N LEU A 32 -30.81 -27.84 32.67
CA LEU A 32 -31.05 -26.44 33.00
C LEU A 32 -29.83 -25.70 33.57
N ALA A 33 -28.87 -26.42 34.17
CA ALA A 33 -27.64 -25.81 34.71
C ALA A 33 -26.54 -25.59 33.64
N LEU A 34 -26.65 -26.24 32.47
CA LEU A 34 -25.76 -26.03 31.32
C LEU A 34 -26.33 -25.06 30.27
N ALA A 35 -27.58 -24.63 30.43
CA ALA A 35 -28.12 -23.51 29.69
C ALA A 35 -27.66 -22.19 30.34
N SER A 36 -26.34 -21.94 30.32
CA SER A 36 -25.90 -20.55 30.38
C SER A 36 -26.54 -19.86 29.18
N PRO A 37 -27.37 -18.82 29.38
CA PRO A 37 -27.77 -18.01 28.25
C PRO A 37 -26.47 -17.56 27.60
N ILE A 38 -26.27 -17.95 26.35
CA ILE A 38 -25.33 -17.27 25.48
C ILE A 38 -25.92 -15.87 25.41
N PHE A 39 -25.52 -15.00 26.34
CA PHE A 39 -25.78 -13.59 26.23
C PHE A 39 -25.12 -13.22 24.91
N GLY A 40 -25.94 -13.11 23.85
CA GLY A 40 -25.50 -12.52 22.60
C GLY A 40 -24.80 -11.23 22.98
N GLN A 41 -23.58 -11.03 22.45
CA GLN A 41 -22.75 -9.87 22.75
C GLN A 41 -23.65 -8.66 22.99
N ASN A 42 -23.64 -8.13 24.22
CA ASN A 42 -24.41 -6.94 24.55
C ASN A 42 -23.97 -5.86 23.58
N ARG A 43 -24.82 -5.59 22.58
CA ARG A 43 -24.54 -4.59 21.57
C ARG A 43 -24.58 -3.25 22.28
N ARG A 44 -23.41 -2.64 22.48
CA ARG A 44 -23.31 -1.26 22.94
C ARG A 44 -23.13 -0.32 21.74
N PRO A 45 -23.55 0.95 21.85
CA PRO A 45 -23.20 1.96 20.86
C PRO A 45 -21.68 2.07 20.67
N LEU A 46 -21.27 2.53 19.49
CA LEU A 46 -19.88 2.93 19.25
C LEU A 46 -19.54 4.11 20.15
N GLU A 47 -18.41 4.01 20.83
CA GLU A 47 -17.82 5.05 21.66
C GLU A 47 -16.57 5.61 20.96
N ILE A 48 -16.11 6.79 21.40
CA ILE A 48 -14.90 7.42 20.83
C ILE A 48 -13.69 6.49 20.94
N ALA A 49 -13.58 5.74 22.05
CA ALA A 49 -12.51 4.78 22.26
C ALA A 49 -12.46 3.68 21.17
N ASP A 50 -13.60 3.30 20.60
CA ASP A 50 -13.64 2.27 19.54
C ASP A 50 -12.93 2.73 18.27
N LEU A 51 -12.86 4.04 18.02
CA LEU A 51 -12.14 4.58 16.86
C LEU A 51 -10.65 4.22 16.89
N PHE A 52 -10.06 4.08 18.08
CA PHE A 52 -8.65 3.72 18.26
C PHE A 52 -8.41 2.21 18.12
N GLU A 53 -9.45 1.39 18.26
CA GLU A 53 -9.41 -0.06 18.02
C GLU A 53 -9.60 -0.40 16.53
N LEU A 54 -10.19 0.50 15.74
CA LEU A 54 -10.37 0.28 14.31
C LEU A 54 -9.02 0.13 13.59
N ARG A 55 -8.99 -0.81 12.66
CA ARG A 55 -7.87 -1.03 11.75
C ARG A 55 -8.34 -0.87 10.32
N THR A 56 -7.57 -0.12 9.54
CA THR A 56 -7.81 0.05 8.11
C THR A 56 -6.77 -0.73 7.32
N VAL A 57 -7.22 -1.57 6.38
CA VAL A 57 -6.35 -2.30 5.46
C VAL A 57 -6.24 -1.56 4.13
N GLY A 58 -5.06 -1.59 3.51
CA GLY A 58 -4.80 -0.87 2.26
C GLY A 58 -3.61 -1.40 1.48
N ALA A 59 -3.40 -0.82 0.30
CA ALA A 59 -2.27 -1.11 -0.59
C ALA A 59 -1.92 -2.60 -0.77
N PRO A 60 -2.89 -3.49 -1.09
CA PRO A 60 -2.61 -4.90 -1.28
C PRO A 60 -1.72 -5.12 -2.52
N THR A 61 -0.73 -5.99 -2.40
CA THR A 61 0.14 -6.42 -3.49
C THR A 61 0.36 -7.93 -3.44
N ILE A 62 0.12 -8.60 -4.57
CA ILE A 62 0.26 -10.05 -4.71
C ILE A 62 1.72 -10.38 -5.05
N SER A 63 2.25 -11.43 -4.43
CA SER A 63 3.60 -11.91 -4.72
C SER A 63 3.71 -12.43 -6.17
N PRO A 64 4.90 -12.41 -6.81
CA PRO A 64 5.05 -12.82 -8.21
C PRO A 64 4.56 -14.26 -8.50
N ASN A 65 4.66 -15.14 -7.50
CA ASN A 65 4.18 -16.53 -7.60
C ASN A 65 2.69 -16.71 -7.25
N GLY A 66 1.95 -15.64 -6.95
CA GLY A 66 0.53 -15.67 -6.60
C GLY A 66 0.19 -16.27 -5.23
N ALA A 67 1.18 -16.69 -4.44
CA ALA A 67 0.94 -17.43 -3.20
C ALA A 67 0.66 -16.55 -1.97
N TRP A 68 1.03 -15.27 -2.01
CA TRP A 68 0.96 -14.35 -0.87
C TRP A 68 0.39 -13.00 -1.28
N VAL A 69 -0.28 -12.34 -0.35
CA VAL A 69 -0.62 -10.91 -0.45
C VAL A 69 0.06 -10.17 0.71
N ALA A 70 0.80 -9.10 0.39
CA ALA A 70 1.26 -8.14 1.37
C ALA A 70 0.37 -6.90 1.34
N TYR A 71 0.09 -6.30 2.48
CA TYR A 71 -0.82 -5.16 2.60
C TYR A 71 -0.48 -4.33 3.83
N THR A 72 -0.89 -3.07 3.85
CA THR A 72 -0.72 -2.21 5.02
C THR A 72 -1.89 -2.37 5.98
N VAL A 73 -1.62 -2.40 7.28
CA VAL A 73 -2.62 -2.30 8.35
C VAL A 73 -2.33 -1.04 9.15
N SER A 74 -3.32 -0.17 9.23
CA SER A 74 -3.19 1.08 9.95
C SER A 74 -4.07 1.14 11.19
N GLY A 75 -3.50 1.60 12.29
CA GLY A 75 -4.20 1.91 13.54
C GLY A 75 -3.92 3.33 14.04
N LEU A 76 -4.67 3.74 15.05
CA LEU A 76 -4.41 4.97 15.80
C LEU A 76 -3.78 4.60 17.14
N ASP A 77 -2.69 5.27 17.48
CA ASP A 77 -2.03 5.20 18.78
C ASP A 77 -2.44 6.45 19.56
N LEU A 78 -3.32 6.27 20.55
CA LEU A 78 -3.87 7.36 21.36
C LEU A 78 -2.79 7.98 22.25
N ASP A 79 -1.93 7.15 22.85
CA ASP A 79 -0.95 7.62 23.82
C ASP A 79 0.16 8.43 23.12
N ALA A 80 0.53 8.04 21.90
CA ALA A 80 1.52 8.76 21.09
C ALA A 80 0.91 9.80 20.12
N ASP A 81 -0.42 10.00 20.13
CA ASP A 81 -1.16 10.91 19.24
C ASP A 81 -0.72 10.80 17.77
N ARG A 82 -0.60 9.55 17.28
CA ARG A 82 -0.09 9.26 15.95
C ARG A 82 -0.86 8.15 15.26
N ARG A 83 -0.73 8.11 13.94
CA ARG A 83 -1.15 6.98 13.12
C ARG A 83 0.01 6.02 12.96
N ASP A 84 -0.21 4.75 13.27
CA ASP A 84 0.74 3.69 13.02
C ASP A 84 0.31 2.88 11.79
N VAL A 85 1.27 2.47 10.97
CA VAL A 85 1.03 1.68 9.76
C VAL A 85 2.14 0.66 9.60
N ASP A 86 1.77 -0.61 9.67
CA ASP A 86 2.67 -1.72 9.41
C ASP A 86 2.28 -2.49 8.16
N ILE A 87 3.22 -3.31 7.69
CA ILE A 87 3.00 -4.25 6.60
C ILE A 87 2.73 -5.63 7.18
N TYR A 88 1.63 -6.22 6.72
CA TYR A 88 1.21 -7.58 7.01
C TYR A 88 1.23 -8.42 5.74
N MET A 89 1.25 -9.74 5.91
CA MET A 89 1.22 -10.69 4.82
C MET A 89 0.33 -11.89 5.14
N SER A 90 -0.50 -12.29 4.19
CA SER A 90 -1.40 -13.46 4.31
C SER A 90 -1.20 -14.43 3.15
N SER A 91 -1.39 -15.72 3.43
CA SER A 91 -1.34 -16.75 2.40
C SER A 91 -2.61 -16.72 1.55
N LEU A 92 -2.46 -16.78 0.23
CA LEU A 92 -3.57 -16.96 -0.71
C LEU A 92 -3.81 -18.44 -1.02
N THR A 93 -2.88 -19.32 -0.64
CA THR A 93 -2.96 -20.77 -0.87
C THR A 93 -3.44 -21.55 0.35
N ASP A 94 -3.35 -20.93 1.53
CA ASP A 94 -3.91 -21.41 2.79
C ASP A 94 -4.63 -20.26 3.50
N PRO A 95 -5.92 -20.03 3.22
CA PRO A 95 -6.68 -18.93 3.81
C PRO A 95 -6.96 -19.12 5.31
N THR A 96 -6.61 -20.29 5.89
CA THR A 96 -6.75 -20.55 7.32
C THR A 96 -5.50 -20.16 8.12
N ALA A 97 -4.37 -19.92 7.44
CA ALA A 97 -3.16 -19.44 8.07
C ALA A 97 -3.34 -18.01 8.61
N GLU A 98 -2.81 -17.75 9.79
CA GLU A 98 -2.82 -16.42 10.38
C GLU A 98 -1.96 -15.43 9.57
N ALA A 99 -2.38 -14.17 9.55
CA ALA A 99 -1.60 -13.10 8.94
C ALA A 99 -0.30 -12.85 9.72
N VAL A 100 0.80 -12.67 9.00
CA VAL A 100 2.12 -12.39 9.58
C VAL A 100 2.37 -10.89 9.52
N ARG A 101 2.61 -10.26 10.68
CA ARG A 101 3.11 -8.88 10.75
C ARG A 101 4.60 -8.86 10.36
N LEU A 102 4.95 -8.15 9.29
CA LEU A 102 6.31 -8.09 8.72
C LEU A 102 7.13 -6.91 9.25
N THR A 103 6.48 -5.81 9.62
CA THR A 103 7.13 -4.62 10.20
C THR A 103 6.49 -4.26 11.53
N SER A 104 7.25 -3.62 12.41
CA SER A 104 6.78 -3.20 13.74
C SER A 104 7.52 -1.97 14.27
N THR A 105 7.90 -1.06 13.36
CA THR A 105 8.70 0.10 13.74
C THR A 105 7.83 1.30 14.07
N GLU A 106 8.37 2.27 14.81
CA GLU A 106 7.61 3.47 15.18
C GLU A 106 7.26 4.39 14.00
N GLY A 107 7.92 4.22 12.85
CA GLY A 107 7.67 5.01 11.66
C GLY A 107 6.71 4.30 10.71
N SER A 108 5.65 4.99 10.28
CA SER A 108 4.67 4.43 9.35
C SER A 108 5.31 3.91 8.06
N GLU A 109 4.82 2.77 7.58
CA GLU A 109 5.25 2.16 6.33
C GLU A 109 4.16 2.16 5.26
N SER A 110 4.57 2.30 4.00
CA SER A 110 3.65 2.42 2.87
C SER A 110 4.20 1.85 1.57
N ASN A 111 3.33 1.73 0.57
CA ASN A 111 3.68 1.29 -0.79
C ASN A 111 4.52 -0.01 -0.84
N PRO A 112 4.06 -1.12 -0.23
CA PRO A 112 4.75 -2.40 -0.32
C PRO A 112 4.80 -2.87 -1.78
N ARG A 113 5.97 -3.35 -2.22
CA ARG A 113 6.23 -3.85 -3.57
C ARG A 113 7.14 -5.06 -3.52
N TRP A 114 6.63 -6.17 -4.01
CA TRP A 114 7.43 -7.37 -4.26
C TRP A 114 8.49 -7.11 -5.32
N SER A 115 9.72 -7.58 -5.10
CA SER A 115 10.68 -7.72 -6.19
C SER A 115 10.16 -8.78 -7.19
N PRO A 116 10.38 -8.63 -8.50
CA PRO A 116 9.90 -9.60 -9.49
C PRO A 116 10.42 -11.02 -9.31
N ASP A 117 11.62 -11.18 -8.73
CA ASP A 117 12.20 -12.47 -8.36
C ASP A 117 11.59 -13.08 -7.07
N GLY A 118 10.68 -12.36 -6.40
CA GLY A 118 10.00 -12.76 -5.16
C GLY A 118 10.87 -12.79 -3.91
N ARG A 119 12.14 -12.39 -4.02
CA ARG A 119 13.11 -12.46 -2.91
C ARG A 119 12.90 -11.39 -1.86
N TYR A 120 12.48 -10.20 -2.28
CA TYR A 120 12.40 -9.04 -1.42
C TYR A 120 11.00 -8.45 -1.38
N LEU A 121 10.69 -7.82 -0.26
CA LEU A 121 9.60 -6.85 -0.14
C LEU A 121 10.21 -5.48 0.11
N ALA A 122 10.07 -4.59 -0.87
CA ALA A 122 10.45 -3.19 -0.72
C ALA A 122 9.25 -2.35 -0.26
N PHE A 123 9.50 -1.28 0.47
CA PHE A 123 8.46 -0.35 0.92
C PHE A 123 9.06 1.02 1.28
N LEU A 124 8.19 1.99 1.47
CA LEU A 124 8.53 3.35 1.90
C LEU A 124 8.38 3.48 3.41
N SER A 125 9.36 4.08 4.08
CA SER A 125 9.28 4.44 5.50
C SER A 125 10.17 5.63 5.81
N SER A 126 9.68 6.49 6.72
CA SER A 126 10.41 7.65 7.26
C SER A 126 10.92 7.40 8.69
N ARG A 127 11.06 6.14 9.12
CA ARG A 127 11.43 5.77 10.50
C ARG A 127 12.79 6.31 10.99
N GLU A 128 13.67 6.71 10.09
CA GLU A 128 14.99 7.31 10.41
C GLU A 128 15.03 8.84 10.22
N GLY A 129 13.88 9.47 10.01
CA GLY A 129 13.79 10.92 9.76
C GLY A 129 14.27 11.35 8.36
N ASN A 130 14.17 12.65 8.08
CA ASN A 130 14.55 13.29 6.80
C ASN A 130 13.78 12.80 5.57
N GLY A 131 12.48 12.54 5.76
CA GLY A 131 11.60 12.07 4.69
C GLY A 131 11.61 10.56 4.50
N SER A 132 10.77 10.08 3.59
CA SER A 132 10.62 8.65 3.32
C SER A 132 11.76 8.15 2.43
N GLN A 133 12.24 6.94 2.68
CA GLN A 133 13.23 6.24 1.86
C GLN A 133 12.71 4.84 1.48
N VAL A 134 13.35 4.20 0.51
CA VAL A 134 13.07 2.79 0.21
C VAL A 134 13.79 1.90 1.21
N TRP A 135 13.03 1.00 1.81
CA TRP A 135 13.50 -0.06 2.70
C TRP A 135 13.29 -1.41 2.05
N LEU A 136 14.17 -2.37 2.36
CA LEU A 136 14.19 -3.69 1.75
C LEU A 136 14.18 -4.77 2.83
N LEU A 137 13.17 -5.65 2.78
CA LEU A 137 13.05 -6.83 3.64
C LEU A 137 13.33 -8.09 2.81
N ASP A 138 14.33 -8.90 3.20
CA ASP A 138 14.57 -10.22 2.59
C ASP A 138 13.51 -11.21 3.11
N ARG A 139 12.84 -11.92 2.19
CA ARG A 139 11.76 -12.86 2.52
C ARG A 139 12.22 -14.08 3.29
N ARG A 140 13.52 -14.33 3.34
CA ARG A 140 14.11 -15.40 4.17
C ARG A 140 14.14 -15.04 5.66
N GLY A 141 13.86 -13.78 6.00
CA GLY A 141 13.86 -13.26 7.35
C GLY A 141 15.00 -12.28 7.62
N GLY A 142 14.97 -11.69 8.81
CA GLY A 142 15.84 -10.56 9.21
C GLY A 142 15.08 -9.24 9.25
N GLU A 143 15.72 -8.20 9.75
CA GLU A 143 15.15 -6.85 9.77
C GLU A 143 15.28 -6.18 8.40
N ALA A 144 14.34 -5.28 8.09
CA ALA A 144 14.42 -4.48 6.88
C ALA A 144 15.60 -3.51 6.94
N ILE A 145 16.34 -3.40 5.85
CA ILE A 145 17.46 -2.46 5.73
C ILE A 145 17.04 -1.22 4.94
N ARG A 146 17.60 -0.06 5.28
CA ARG A 146 17.47 1.14 4.45
C ARG A 146 18.26 0.93 3.16
N LEU A 147 17.56 0.94 2.03
CA LEU A 147 18.15 0.71 0.72
C LEU A 147 18.65 2.00 0.09
N THR A 148 17.88 3.09 0.24
CA THR A 148 18.18 4.39 -0.38
C THR A 148 18.50 5.47 0.65
N ASP A 149 19.24 6.47 0.20
CA ASP A 149 19.64 7.62 1.00
C ASP A 149 19.59 8.91 0.16
N TYR A 150 18.41 9.25 -0.33
CA TYR A 150 18.20 10.50 -1.05
C TYR A 150 18.17 11.68 -0.08
N ALA A 151 18.71 12.82 -0.51
CA ALA A 151 18.68 14.06 0.27
C ALA A 151 17.24 14.55 0.55
N GLY A 152 16.32 14.34 -0.40
CA GLY A 152 14.90 14.57 -0.21
C GLY A 152 14.09 13.27 -0.06
N SER A 153 12.80 13.43 0.22
CA SER A 153 11.88 12.30 0.40
C SER A 153 11.63 11.56 -0.91
N VAL A 154 11.68 10.23 -0.87
CA VAL A 154 11.15 9.35 -1.89
C VAL A 154 9.62 9.26 -1.75
N SER A 155 8.88 9.52 -2.83
CA SER A 155 7.41 9.53 -2.84
C SER A 155 6.78 8.30 -3.48
N SER A 156 7.48 7.67 -4.43
CA SER A 156 7.04 6.43 -5.09
C SER A 156 8.21 5.72 -5.74
N PHE A 157 8.05 4.42 -6.01
CA PHE A 157 9.03 3.62 -6.72
C PHE A 157 8.38 2.43 -7.43
N SER A 158 9.08 1.84 -8.39
CA SER A 158 8.74 0.57 -9.04
C SER A 158 10.00 -0.24 -9.38
N TRP A 159 9.87 -1.57 -9.33
CA TRP A 159 10.96 -2.49 -9.69
C TRP A 159 11.13 -2.60 -11.20
N SER A 160 12.38 -2.67 -11.66
CA SER A 160 12.69 -3.18 -12.99
C SER A 160 12.31 -4.66 -13.11
N PRO A 161 11.90 -5.14 -14.29
CA PRO A 161 11.41 -6.51 -14.47
C PRO A 161 12.44 -7.60 -14.11
N ASP A 162 13.73 -7.27 -14.19
CA ASP A 162 14.84 -8.15 -13.83
C ASP A 162 15.24 -8.10 -12.34
N ALA A 163 14.50 -7.34 -11.52
CA ALA A 163 14.76 -7.11 -10.10
C ALA A 163 16.12 -6.47 -9.76
N SER A 164 16.85 -5.92 -10.74
CA SER A 164 18.19 -5.34 -10.50
C SER A 164 18.15 -3.86 -10.14
N LYS A 165 17.07 -3.15 -10.52
CA LYS A 165 16.94 -1.70 -10.40
C LYS A 165 15.57 -1.29 -9.88
N LEU A 166 15.51 -0.05 -9.39
CA LEU A 166 14.27 0.65 -9.04
C LEU A 166 14.16 1.92 -9.88
N ALA A 167 12.97 2.22 -10.39
CA ALA A 167 12.62 3.58 -10.79
C ALA A 167 12.05 4.28 -9.55
N ILE A 168 12.57 5.46 -9.22
CA ILE A 168 12.31 6.17 -7.97
C ILE A 168 11.91 7.61 -8.28
N ILE A 169 10.87 8.11 -7.60
CA ILE A 169 10.55 9.54 -7.57
C ILE A 169 11.05 10.12 -6.27
N ALA A 170 12.09 10.93 -6.34
CA ALA A 170 12.70 11.60 -5.21
C ALA A 170 12.53 13.12 -5.33
N SER A 171 12.25 13.77 -4.20
CA SER A 171 12.32 15.23 -4.13
C SER A 171 13.75 15.70 -4.14
N GLU A 172 14.00 16.82 -4.81
CA GLU A 172 15.23 17.58 -4.65
C GLU A 172 15.37 18.11 -3.20
N PRO A 173 16.56 18.48 -2.75
CA PRO A 173 16.72 19.26 -1.52
C PRO A 173 15.89 20.55 -1.61
N ASP A 174 15.28 20.98 -0.50
CA ASP A 174 14.58 22.28 -0.52
C ASP A 174 15.61 23.41 -0.53
N PRO A 175 15.64 24.29 -1.54
CA PRO A 175 16.62 25.37 -1.61
C PRO A 175 16.50 26.37 -0.45
N ASN A 176 15.35 26.39 0.24
CA ASN A 176 15.09 27.27 1.37
C ASN A 176 15.30 26.60 2.74
N GLU A 177 15.60 25.30 2.78
CA GLU A 177 15.90 24.60 4.02
C GLU A 177 17.25 25.08 4.59
N SER A 178 17.20 25.74 5.75
CA SER A 178 18.40 26.12 6.50
C SER A 178 18.52 25.29 7.76
N ASN A 179 19.74 24.80 8.03
CA ASN A 179 20.08 24.14 9.30
C ASN A 179 19.99 25.05 10.53
N ASP A 180 19.79 26.36 10.33
CA ASP A 180 19.65 27.35 11.39
C ASP A 180 18.17 27.76 11.52
N SER A 181 17.49 27.21 12.53
CA SER A 181 16.05 27.37 12.75
C SER A 181 15.68 28.73 13.35
N ASP A 182 16.65 29.51 13.85
CA ASP A 182 16.39 30.73 14.62
C ASP A 182 16.20 31.98 13.77
N VAL A 183 16.56 31.95 12.48
CA VAL A 183 16.38 33.09 11.57
C VAL A 183 15.34 32.75 10.51
N ARG A 184 14.08 33.15 10.74
CA ARG A 184 13.05 33.12 9.69
C ARG A 184 13.41 34.12 8.59
N LYS A 185 13.92 33.62 7.48
CA LYS A 185 14.12 34.40 6.25
C LYS A 185 12.76 34.86 5.70
N PRO A 186 12.67 36.04 5.05
CA PRO A 186 11.48 36.41 4.28
C PRO A 186 11.15 35.33 3.26
N ILE A 187 9.86 34.98 3.14
CA ILE A 187 9.38 34.07 2.11
C ILE A 187 9.19 34.87 0.82
N VAL A 188 9.91 34.49 -0.23
CA VAL A 188 9.75 35.06 -1.57
C VAL A 188 8.80 34.15 -2.36
N ILE A 189 7.68 34.70 -2.80
CA ILE A 189 6.67 33.98 -3.57
C ILE A 189 6.81 34.37 -5.05
N THR A 190 7.22 33.41 -5.87
CA THR A 190 7.39 33.54 -7.33
C THR A 190 6.38 32.70 -8.12
N ARG A 191 5.60 31.86 -7.44
CA ARG A 191 4.70 30.85 -7.99
C ARG A 191 3.23 31.25 -7.78
N LEU A 192 2.36 30.87 -8.72
CA LEU A 192 0.92 31.08 -8.57
C LEU A 192 0.37 30.16 -7.46
N GLN A 193 0.77 28.88 -7.45
CA GLN A 193 0.47 27.96 -6.34
C GLN A 193 1.62 28.05 -5.33
N PHE A 194 1.50 28.95 -4.36
CA PHE A 194 2.55 29.19 -3.36
C PHE A 194 2.36 28.42 -2.05
N LYS A 195 1.22 27.75 -1.86
CA LYS A 195 0.91 27.00 -0.63
C LYS A 195 -0.01 25.82 -0.94
N ARG A 196 0.17 24.73 -0.20
CA ARG A 196 -0.69 23.54 -0.26
C ARG A 196 -1.02 23.04 1.14
N ASP A 197 -2.28 22.67 1.33
CA ASP A 197 -2.74 22.11 2.62
C ASP A 197 -1.93 20.86 2.99
N GLY A 198 -1.58 20.76 4.28
CA GLY A 198 -0.72 19.70 4.82
C GLY A 198 0.77 19.80 4.46
N GLN A 199 1.14 20.52 3.39
CA GLN A 199 2.53 20.69 2.96
C GLN A 199 3.13 22.05 3.37
N GLY A 200 2.30 23.09 3.49
CA GLY A 200 2.75 24.44 3.79
C GLY A 200 3.14 25.22 2.53
N TYR A 201 4.12 26.12 2.65
CA TYR A 201 4.59 26.93 1.53
C TYR A 201 5.32 26.06 0.51
N LEU A 202 4.98 26.24 -0.77
CA LEU A 202 5.67 25.58 -1.86
C LEU A 202 6.91 26.39 -2.23
N THR A 203 8.01 25.69 -2.46
CA THR A 203 9.30 26.26 -2.90
C THR A 203 9.58 25.80 -4.33
N ASP A 204 10.74 26.16 -4.87
CA ASP A 204 11.22 25.70 -6.18
C ASP A 204 11.84 24.30 -6.11
N ARG A 205 11.41 23.49 -5.14
CA ARG A 205 11.78 22.08 -5.01
C ARG A 205 10.90 21.23 -5.92
N HIS A 206 11.53 20.46 -6.79
CA HIS A 206 10.85 19.54 -7.70
C HIS A 206 11.06 18.07 -7.32
N ARG A 207 10.33 17.18 -7.99
CA ARG A 207 10.44 15.73 -7.84
C ARG A 207 10.82 15.13 -9.18
N HIS A 208 11.87 14.34 -9.19
CA HIS A 208 12.41 13.78 -10.42
C HIS A 208 12.48 12.26 -10.38
N LEU A 209 12.49 11.69 -11.58
CA LEU A 209 12.65 10.28 -11.84
C LEU A 209 14.13 9.92 -11.81
N HIS A 210 14.47 8.91 -11.03
CA HIS A 210 15.79 8.31 -10.94
C HIS A 210 15.70 6.81 -11.22
N VAL A 211 16.78 6.25 -11.76
CA VAL A 211 17.03 4.80 -11.81
C VAL A 211 18.10 4.48 -10.78
N PHE A 212 17.76 3.63 -9.82
CA PHE A 212 18.62 3.21 -8.72
C PHE A 212 19.00 1.73 -8.88
N ASP A 213 20.29 1.43 -8.84
CA ASP A 213 20.80 0.06 -8.85
C ASP A 213 20.82 -0.53 -7.45
N VAL A 214 20.12 -1.66 -7.26
CA VAL A 214 19.91 -2.26 -5.93
C VAL A 214 21.22 -2.84 -5.37
N THR A 215 22.11 -3.33 -6.22
CA THR A 215 23.35 -3.97 -5.80
C THR A 215 24.45 -2.94 -5.54
N THR A 216 24.68 -2.05 -6.50
CA THR A 216 25.76 -1.07 -6.38
C THR A 216 25.36 0.16 -5.56
N LYS A 217 24.05 0.34 -5.30
CA LYS A 217 23.46 1.53 -4.67
C LYS A 217 23.73 2.83 -5.42
N ASN A 218 24.03 2.72 -6.72
CA ASN A 218 24.23 3.90 -7.57
C ASN A 218 22.89 4.41 -8.05
N THR A 219 22.76 5.73 -8.13
CA THR A 219 21.57 6.41 -8.63
C THR A 219 21.91 7.22 -9.88
N GLN A 220 21.02 7.20 -10.86
CA GLN A 220 21.09 7.98 -12.07
C GLN A 220 19.79 8.77 -12.23
N GLN A 221 19.89 10.09 -12.32
CA GLN A 221 18.73 10.94 -12.61
C GLN A 221 18.36 10.83 -14.11
N VAL A 222 17.07 10.66 -14.38
CA VAL A 222 16.48 10.47 -15.72
C VAL A 222 15.76 11.72 -16.20
N THR A 223 15.11 12.45 -15.29
CA THR A 223 14.38 13.68 -15.61
C THR A 223 14.89 14.87 -14.80
N ASP A 224 14.70 16.06 -15.35
CA ASP A 224 15.09 17.34 -14.76
C ASP A 224 14.08 18.44 -15.14
N GLY A 225 14.39 19.67 -14.74
CA GLY A 225 13.63 20.88 -15.07
C GLY A 225 12.62 21.28 -14.01
N PRO A 226 11.81 22.32 -14.27
CA PRO A 226 10.90 22.89 -13.27
C PRO A 226 9.59 22.08 -13.15
N TYR A 227 9.68 20.75 -13.16
CA TYR A 227 8.53 19.85 -13.25
C TYR A 227 8.50 18.84 -12.11
N ASP A 228 7.29 18.53 -11.65
CA ASP A 228 7.04 17.47 -10.69
C ASP A 228 6.67 16.17 -11.42
N ASP A 229 7.53 15.17 -11.32
CA ASP A 229 7.26 13.83 -11.82
C ASP A 229 6.67 12.92 -10.74
N SER A 230 5.90 11.91 -11.14
CA SER A 230 5.30 10.93 -10.22
C SER A 230 4.97 9.60 -10.91
N SER A 231 4.59 8.60 -10.10
CA SER A 231 4.01 7.32 -10.56
C SER A 231 4.84 6.57 -11.62
N PRO A 232 6.09 6.19 -11.31
CA PRO A 232 6.98 5.57 -12.29
C PRO A 232 6.56 4.10 -12.53
N ALA A 233 6.60 3.65 -13.77
CA ALA A 233 6.33 2.26 -14.15
C ALA A 233 7.34 1.80 -15.22
N TRP A 234 7.88 0.60 -15.05
CA TRP A 234 8.73 -0.04 -16.05
C TRP A 234 7.91 -0.75 -17.11
N SER A 235 8.40 -0.73 -18.35
CA SER A 235 7.94 -1.68 -19.36
C SER A 235 8.37 -3.11 -19.01
N PRO A 236 7.65 -4.14 -19.46
CA PRO A 236 7.96 -5.54 -19.12
C PRO A 236 9.32 -6.02 -19.63
N ASP A 237 9.83 -5.41 -20.70
CA ASP A 237 11.15 -5.68 -21.26
C ASP A 237 12.27 -4.82 -20.65
N GLY A 238 11.91 -3.87 -19.78
CA GLY A 238 12.85 -2.95 -19.12
C GLY A 238 13.42 -1.86 -20.01
N SER A 239 12.93 -1.70 -21.25
CA SER A 239 13.47 -0.71 -22.21
C SER A 239 12.93 0.71 -21.99
N LEU A 240 11.77 0.85 -21.35
CA LEU A 240 11.07 2.11 -21.15
C LEU A 240 10.62 2.31 -19.70
N LEU A 241 10.51 3.58 -19.33
CA LEU A 241 9.84 4.07 -18.15
C LEU A 241 8.65 4.94 -18.57
N ALA A 242 7.50 4.67 -17.97
CA ALA A 242 6.37 5.59 -17.94
C ALA A 242 6.37 6.37 -16.63
N PHE A 243 5.99 7.64 -16.69
CA PHE A 243 5.82 8.51 -15.53
C PHE A 243 4.77 9.58 -15.82
N VAL A 244 4.29 10.23 -14.76
CA VAL A 244 3.27 11.27 -14.83
C VAL A 244 3.92 12.62 -14.53
N SER A 245 3.62 13.64 -15.32
CA SER A 245 4.20 14.98 -15.16
C SER A 245 3.21 16.05 -15.61
N ASN A 246 3.29 17.26 -15.06
CA ASN A 246 2.66 18.46 -15.64
C ASN A 246 3.75 19.28 -16.31
N ARG A 247 3.71 19.36 -17.65
CA ARG A 247 4.66 20.13 -18.45
C ARG A 247 3.97 21.19 -19.31
N THR A 248 2.83 21.69 -18.84
CA THR A 248 2.17 22.86 -19.44
C THR A 248 3.01 24.12 -19.23
N GLU A 249 2.71 25.20 -19.96
CA GLU A 249 3.42 26.48 -19.84
C GLU A 249 3.30 27.07 -18.43
N GLU A 250 2.14 26.91 -17.80
CA GLU A 250 1.83 27.43 -16.45
C GLU A 250 1.26 26.33 -15.54
N PRO A 251 2.09 25.38 -15.03
CA PRO A 251 1.62 24.22 -14.27
C PRO A 251 0.80 24.54 -13.01
N ASP A 252 1.07 25.69 -12.39
CA ASP A 252 0.36 26.14 -11.19
C ASP A 252 -1.06 26.67 -11.48
N SER A 253 -1.40 26.92 -12.75
CA SER A 253 -2.70 27.46 -13.17
C SER A 253 -3.73 26.39 -13.50
N ASN A 254 -3.34 25.12 -13.52
CA ASN A 254 -4.17 24.01 -13.95
C ASN A 254 -3.87 22.73 -13.15
N ALA A 255 -4.71 21.72 -13.34
CA ALA A 255 -4.53 20.40 -12.75
C ALA A 255 -4.05 19.35 -13.77
N ASN A 256 -3.60 19.77 -14.96
CA ASN A 256 -3.24 18.88 -16.03
C ASN A 256 -2.07 17.98 -15.61
N THR A 257 -2.18 16.70 -15.91
CA THR A 257 -1.02 15.80 -15.90
C THR A 257 -1.15 14.85 -17.06
N ASP A 258 -0.03 14.53 -17.70
CA ASP A 258 0.01 13.57 -18.79
C ASP A 258 0.98 12.43 -18.47
N ILE A 259 0.86 11.34 -19.22
CA ILE A 259 1.79 10.23 -19.20
C ILE A 259 2.91 10.51 -20.19
N PHE A 260 4.13 10.35 -19.73
CA PHE A 260 5.36 10.50 -20.51
C PHE A 260 6.12 9.18 -20.54
N LEU A 261 6.85 8.97 -21.63
CA LEU A 261 7.71 7.80 -21.85
C LEU A 261 9.15 8.25 -22.07
N THR A 262 10.09 7.51 -21.49
CA THR A 262 11.53 7.75 -21.65
C THR A 262 12.31 6.44 -21.50
N GLU A 263 13.54 6.40 -21.98
CA GLU A 263 14.48 5.30 -21.69
C GLU A 263 15.06 5.46 -20.27
N PRO A 264 15.46 4.37 -19.59
CA PRO A 264 15.95 4.38 -18.22
C PRO A 264 17.41 4.86 -18.11
N ARG A 265 17.73 6.02 -18.71
CA ARG A 265 19.06 6.62 -18.72
C ARG A 265 18.97 8.15 -18.73
N SER A 266 20.05 8.80 -18.33
CA SER A 266 20.21 10.25 -18.49
C SER A 266 20.19 10.64 -19.97
N ASP A 267 19.76 11.86 -20.24
CA ASP A 267 19.69 12.46 -21.58
C ASP A 267 18.81 11.66 -22.57
N ALA A 268 17.89 10.85 -22.05
CA ALA A 268 16.90 10.17 -22.87
C ALA A 268 15.83 11.15 -23.36
N THR A 269 15.37 10.97 -24.59
CA THR A 269 14.27 11.77 -25.12
C THR A 269 12.98 11.44 -24.40
N ILE A 270 12.34 12.46 -23.85
CA ILE A 270 11.04 12.33 -23.19
C ILE A 270 9.93 12.53 -24.23
N ARG A 271 9.08 11.52 -24.40
CA ARG A 271 7.93 11.55 -25.30
C ARG A 271 6.63 11.66 -24.50
N LYS A 272 5.85 12.71 -24.76
CA LYS A 272 4.47 12.85 -24.26
C LYS A 272 3.57 11.81 -24.94
N LEU A 273 2.83 11.02 -24.16
CA LEU A 273 1.98 9.94 -24.65
C LEU A 273 0.50 10.32 -24.64
N THR A 274 0.01 10.89 -23.54
CA THR A 274 -1.37 11.41 -23.45
C THR A 274 -1.36 12.92 -23.62
N THR A 275 -2.51 13.49 -24.01
CA THR A 275 -2.65 14.92 -24.32
C THR A 275 -3.99 15.50 -23.86
N SER A 276 -4.69 14.81 -22.96
CA SER A 276 -5.99 15.30 -22.48
C SER A 276 -5.76 16.50 -21.56
N GLU A 277 -6.74 17.40 -21.45
CA GLU A 277 -6.63 18.54 -20.53
C GLU A 277 -6.77 18.12 -19.05
N GLY A 278 -7.29 16.92 -18.79
CA GLY A 278 -7.49 16.35 -17.46
C GLY A 278 -6.21 15.89 -16.77
N SER A 279 -6.36 15.39 -15.56
CA SER A 279 -5.26 14.79 -14.79
C SER A 279 -5.15 13.29 -15.09
N ASP A 280 -4.26 12.91 -16.00
CA ASP A 280 -3.95 11.51 -16.27
C ASP A 280 -2.94 10.98 -15.24
N GLY A 281 -3.09 9.74 -14.81
CA GLY A 281 -2.17 9.15 -13.82
C GLY A 281 -2.21 7.65 -13.67
N SER A 282 -1.38 7.13 -12.75
CA SER A 282 -1.27 5.70 -12.43
C SER A 282 -0.99 4.78 -13.64
N PRO A 283 0.02 5.07 -14.49
CA PRO A 283 0.34 4.23 -15.65
C PRO A 283 0.73 2.81 -15.22
N SER A 284 0.31 1.82 -16.02
CA SER A 284 0.75 0.43 -15.93
C SER A 284 0.86 -0.14 -17.33
N PHE A 285 2.02 -0.70 -17.68
CA PHE A 285 2.19 -1.41 -18.95
C PHE A 285 1.36 -2.70 -18.96
N SER A 286 0.92 -3.09 -20.15
CA SER A 286 0.45 -4.44 -20.45
C SER A 286 1.60 -5.45 -20.36
N PRO A 287 1.35 -6.75 -20.10
CA PRO A 287 2.41 -7.76 -19.97
C PRO A 287 3.25 -7.94 -21.23
N ASP A 288 2.66 -7.69 -22.40
CA ASP A 288 3.33 -7.72 -23.71
C ASP A 288 4.03 -6.40 -24.08
N GLY A 289 3.86 -5.35 -23.27
CA GLY A 289 4.45 -4.02 -23.47
C GLY A 289 3.85 -3.22 -24.62
N THR A 290 2.72 -3.64 -25.21
CA THR A 290 2.15 -2.98 -26.39
C THR A 290 1.23 -1.80 -26.05
N PHE A 291 0.65 -1.77 -24.85
CA PHE A 291 -0.21 -0.67 -24.38
C PHE A 291 0.03 -0.34 -22.91
N ILE A 292 -0.51 0.81 -22.48
CA ILE A 292 -0.51 1.27 -21.10
C ILE A 292 -1.96 1.46 -20.66
N THR A 293 -2.30 0.92 -19.48
CA THR A 293 -3.51 1.29 -18.76
C THR A 293 -3.23 2.45 -17.82
N TYR A 294 -4.21 3.32 -17.63
CA TYR A 294 -4.07 4.49 -16.79
C TYR A 294 -5.43 5.01 -16.31
N VAL A 295 -5.38 5.91 -15.34
CA VAL A 295 -6.55 6.69 -14.91
C VAL A 295 -6.59 7.96 -15.75
N ALA A 296 -7.60 8.11 -16.59
CA ALA A 296 -7.85 9.31 -17.38
C ALA A 296 -8.70 10.32 -16.60
N GLY A 297 -8.25 11.57 -16.57
CA GLY A 297 -9.01 12.67 -15.96
C GLY A 297 -10.20 13.10 -16.81
N GLY A 298 -11.33 13.41 -16.18
CA GLY A 298 -12.49 14.02 -16.83
C GLY A 298 -12.24 15.48 -17.24
N ASN A 299 -13.27 16.13 -17.78
CA ASN A 299 -13.19 17.53 -18.21
C ASN A 299 -12.85 18.44 -17.01
N PRO A 300 -11.75 19.22 -17.06
CA PRO A 300 -11.37 20.12 -15.97
C PRO A 300 -12.46 21.14 -15.59
N SER A 301 -13.34 21.50 -16.53
CA SER A 301 -14.45 22.42 -16.30
C SER A 301 -15.48 21.90 -15.29
N ASP A 302 -15.53 20.58 -15.07
CA ASP A 302 -16.43 19.94 -14.11
C ASP A 302 -15.84 19.93 -12.68
N ILE A 303 -14.57 20.31 -12.52
CA ILE A 303 -13.85 20.44 -11.25
C ILE A 303 -13.97 19.17 -10.40
N TRP A 304 -14.79 19.18 -9.34
CA TRP A 304 -14.97 18.07 -8.41
C TRP A 304 -15.92 16.98 -8.92
N TYR A 305 -16.68 17.29 -9.97
CA TYR A 305 -17.61 16.36 -10.61
C TYR A 305 -16.98 15.66 -11.81
N ALA A 306 -15.74 16.01 -12.19
CA ALA A 306 -15.02 15.36 -13.26
C ALA A 306 -14.78 13.87 -12.92
N PRO A 307 -15.42 12.93 -13.63
CA PRO A 307 -15.22 11.51 -13.38
C PRO A 307 -13.81 11.09 -13.79
N ARG A 308 -13.27 10.07 -13.11
CA ARG A 308 -12.01 9.43 -13.46
C ARG A 308 -12.28 8.10 -14.12
N TYR A 309 -11.76 7.92 -15.33
CA TYR A 309 -11.98 6.71 -16.11
C TYR A 309 -10.75 5.81 -16.08
N VAL A 310 -10.94 4.50 -16.21
CA VAL A 310 -9.84 3.64 -16.64
C VAL A 310 -9.73 3.78 -18.16
N ALA A 311 -8.53 3.96 -18.67
CA ALA A 311 -8.28 4.04 -20.10
C ALA A 311 -7.07 3.21 -20.50
N VAL A 312 -7.02 2.84 -21.78
CA VAL A 312 -5.88 2.15 -22.39
C VAL A 312 -5.40 2.94 -23.59
N ILE A 313 -4.09 3.03 -23.77
CA ILE A 313 -3.45 3.72 -24.90
C ILE A 313 -2.29 2.88 -25.44
N PRO A 314 -2.15 2.68 -26.76
CA PRO A 314 -0.99 2.00 -27.32
C PRO A 314 0.30 2.72 -26.94
N VAL A 315 1.38 1.97 -26.66
CA VAL A 315 2.69 2.57 -26.36
C VAL A 315 3.16 3.43 -27.54
N ALA A 316 2.85 3.06 -28.78
CA ALA A 316 3.16 3.86 -29.97
C ALA A 316 2.44 5.23 -30.01
N GLY A 317 1.46 5.48 -29.13
CA GLY A 317 0.56 6.63 -29.15
C GLY A 317 -0.71 6.37 -29.96
N GLY A 318 -1.54 7.40 -30.08
CA GLY A 318 -2.84 7.34 -30.75
C GLY A 318 -3.99 7.74 -29.82
N ASN A 319 -5.21 7.36 -30.20
CA ASN A 319 -6.39 7.68 -29.40
C ASN A 319 -6.56 6.67 -28.25
N PRO A 320 -6.75 7.13 -27.01
CA PRO A 320 -7.04 6.23 -25.90
C PRO A 320 -8.45 5.63 -26.02
N ILE A 321 -8.63 4.46 -25.44
CA ILE A 321 -9.91 3.77 -25.29
C ILE A 321 -10.30 3.82 -23.81
N HIS A 322 -11.42 4.44 -23.49
CA HIS A 322 -11.96 4.50 -22.13
C HIS A 322 -12.72 3.20 -21.84
N LEU A 323 -12.37 2.55 -20.72
CA LEU A 323 -13.01 1.33 -20.23
C LEU A 323 -14.02 1.68 -19.14
N GLY A 324 -15.20 1.07 -19.20
CA GLY A 324 -16.23 1.24 -18.18
C GLY A 324 -16.81 2.65 -18.12
N ALA A 325 -16.79 3.42 -19.22
CA ALA A 325 -17.32 4.78 -19.26
C ALA A 325 -18.84 4.85 -19.01
N GLU A 326 -19.54 3.73 -19.19
CA GLU A 326 -20.94 3.53 -18.84
C GLU A 326 -21.17 3.35 -17.33
N LEU A 327 -20.13 3.07 -16.56
CA LEU A 327 -20.20 2.96 -15.11
C LEU A 327 -20.11 4.36 -14.52
N ASP A 328 -21.15 4.78 -13.81
CA ASP A 328 -21.18 6.04 -13.04
C ASP A 328 -20.32 5.92 -11.77
N ARG A 329 -19.04 5.60 -11.93
CA ARG A 329 -18.07 5.36 -10.85
C ARG A 329 -16.65 5.72 -11.28
N ASN A 330 -15.89 6.23 -10.32
CA ASN A 330 -14.47 6.52 -10.51
C ASN A 330 -13.62 5.24 -10.57
N GLY A 331 -12.75 5.16 -11.57
CA GLY A 331 -11.67 4.19 -11.68
C GLY A 331 -10.40 4.64 -10.93
N SER A 332 -9.63 3.68 -10.43
CA SER A 332 -8.33 3.95 -9.80
C SER A 332 -7.35 2.79 -9.97
N SER A 333 -6.05 3.11 -10.08
CA SER A 333 -4.94 2.15 -10.08
C SER A 333 -5.12 0.91 -10.98
N PRO A 334 -5.47 1.07 -12.27
CA PRO A 334 -5.70 -0.07 -13.14
C PRO A 334 -4.44 -0.92 -13.30
N ARG A 335 -4.63 -2.23 -13.49
CA ARG A 335 -3.58 -3.22 -13.69
C ARG A 335 -4.08 -4.25 -14.69
N VAL A 336 -3.23 -4.64 -15.63
CA VAL A 336 -3.58 -5.71 -16.56
C VAL A 336 -3.30 -7.06 -15.90
N THR A 337 -4.20 -8.03 -16.10
CA THR A 337 -3.98 -9.41 -15.68
C THR A 337 -2.75 -10.00 -16.39
N PRO A 338 -2.06 -11.00 -15.79
CA PRO A 338 -0.86 -11.58 -16.40
C PRO A 338 -1.06 -12.20 -17.79
N ASP A 339 -2.28 -12.65 -18.10
CA ASP A 339 -2.67 -13.15 -19.42
C ASP A 339 -2.95 -12.05 -20.45
N GLY A 340 -3.04 -10.79 -20.03
CA GLY A 340 -3.34 -9.65 -20.89
C GLY A 340 -4.83 -9.46 -21.22
N GLU A 341 -5.73 -10.29 -20.68
CA GLU A 341 -7.13 -10.32 -21.12
C GLU A 341 -8.04 -9.33 -20.38
N HIS A 342 -7.67 -8.91 -19.16
CA HIS A 342 -8.50 -8.08 -18.29
C HIS A 342 -7.73 -6.92 -17.66
N VAL A 343 -8.47 -5.86 -17.31
CA VAL A 343 -8.00 -4.64 -16.63
C VAL A 343 -8.82 -4.40 -15.37
#